data_AF-A0A9D4QF84-F1
#
_entry.id   AF-A0A9D4QF84-F1
#
_cell.length_a   1.000
_cell.length_b   1.000
_cell.length_c   1.000
_cell.angle_alpha   90.00
_cell.angle_beta   90.00
_cell.angle_gamma   90.00
#
_symmetry.space_group_name_H-M   'P 1'
#
loop_
_entity.id
_entity.type
_entity.pdbx_description
1 polymer ?
#
loop_
_entity_poly.entity_id
_entity_poly.type
_entity_poly.pdbx_seq_one_letter_code
_entity_poly.pdbx_strand_id
1 'polypeptide(L)'
;MKVHCWNEEHGCEFVGAIKDILKHNETDCDYHAVEFLRCGEKVLHRELSTPYVAGCTAAVSPAVTENPSTESDALTLKTSLLLSKK
;
A
#
# COMPACT_ATOMS: atom_id res chain seq x y z
N MET A 1 -15.65 -7.67 20.31
CA MET A 1 -15.79 -7.16 18.93
C MET A 1 -14.59 -7.62 18.13
N LYS A 2 -14.79 -8.16 16.93
CA LYS A 2 -13.73 -8.52 16.00
C LYS A 2 -13.82 -7.60 14.78
N VAL A 3 -12.68 -7.31 14.16
CA VAL A 3 -12.58 -6.50 12.94
C VAL A 3 -11.80 -7.25 11.88
N HIS A 4 -12.20 -7.04 10.63
CA HIS A 4 -11.53 -7.56 9.44
C HIS A 4 -10.43 -6.60 9.01
N CYS A 5 -9.41 -7.12 8.33
CA CYS A 5 -8.39 -6.31 7.68
C CYS A 5 -9.00 -5.39 6.61
N TRP A 6 -8.45 -4.20 6.43
CA TRP A 6 -8.82 -3.32 5.31
C TRP A 6 -8.50 -3.92 3.93
N ASN A 7 -7.60 -4.91 3.88
CA ASN A 7 -7.21 -5.61 2.65
C ASN A 7 -7.95 -6.95 2.47
N GLU A 8 -9.09 -7.15 3.13
CA GLU A 8 -9.92 -8.36 2.96
C GLU A 8 -10.31 -8.58 1.49
N GLU A 9 -10.70 -7.51 0.78
CA GLU A 9 -11.04 -7.57 -0.65
C GLU A 9 -9.84 -7.97 -1.53
N HIS A 10 -8.62 -7.80 -1.03
CA HIS A 10 -7.39 -8.19 -1.71
C HIS A 10 -6.89 -9.58 -1.29
N GLY A 11 -7.59 -10.26 -0.38
CA GLY A 11 -7.31 -11.63 0.06
C GLY A 11 -6.67 -11.74 1.43
N CYS A 12 -6.60 -10.67 2.22
CA CYS A 12 -6.13 -10.76 3.60
C CYS A 12 -7.21 -11.34 4.53
N GLU A 13 -6.95 -12.49 5.15
CA GLU A 13 -7.92 -13.20 6.00
C GLU A 13 -7.84 -12.83 7.48
N PHE A 14 -7.10 -11.77 7.85
CA PHE A 14 -6.95 -11.38 9.24
C PHE A 14 -8.28 -10.91 9.84
N VAL A 15 -8.67 -11.55 10.96
CA VAL A 15 -9.79 -11.15 11.81
C VAL A 15 -9.35 -11.12 13.27
N GLY A 16 -9.34 -9.95 13.89
CA GLY A 16 -8.72 -9.74 15.21
C GLY A 16 -9.38 -8.68 16.07
N ALA A 17 -8.75 -8.30 17.17
CA ALA A 17 -9.22 -7.18 17.98
C ALA A 17 -8.79 -5.84 17.34
N ILE A 18 -9.56 -4.76 17.58
CA ILE A 18 -9.22 -3.42 17.08
C ILE A 18 -7.80 -2.99 17.44
N LYS A 19 -7.32 -3.34 18.64
CA LYS A 19 -5.96 -2.99 19.08
C LYS A 19 -4.85 -3.64 18.24
N ASP A 20 -5.17 -4.74 17.54
CA ASP A 20 -4.20 -5.50 16.76
C ASP A 20 -4.22 -5.09 15.28
N ILE A 21 -5.23 -4.34 14.81
CA ILE A 21 -5.42 -4.00 13.39
C ILE A 21 -4.30 -3.11 12.84
N LEU A 22 -3.81 -2.15 13.64
CA LEU A 22 -2.76 -1.23 13.23
C LEU A 22 -1.43 -1.97 13.07
N LYS A 23 -1.07 -2.77 14.09
CA LYS A 23 0.12 -3.62 14.02
C LYS A 23 0.05 -4.56 12.82
N HIS A 24 -1.10 -5.22 12.62
CA HIS A 24 -1.28 -6.10 11.48
C HIS A 24 -1.05 -5.36 10.17
N ASN A 25 -1.71 -4.21 9.97
CA ASN A 25 -1.58 -3.43 8.74
C ASN A 25 -0.14 -2.96 8.47
N GLU A 26 0.59 -2.55 9.50
CA GLU A 26 1.94 -1.99 9.34
C GLU A 26 3.04 -3.04 9.19
N THR A 27 2.88 -4.22 9.80
CA THR A 27 4.00 -5.17 9.96
C THR A 27 3.68 -6.60 9.53
N ASP A 28 2.42 -7.04 9.62
CA ASP A 28 2.06 -8.45 9.41
C ASP A 28 1.24 -8.68 8.14
N CYS A 29 0.71 -7.62 7.50
CA CYS A 29 -0.20 -7.73 6.37
C CYS A 29 0.56 -7.92 5.06
N ASP A 30 0.55 -9.11 4.49
CA ASP A 30 1.20 -9.38 3.20
C ASP A 30 0.56 -8.67 2.00
N TYR A 31 -0.65 -8.15 2.19
CA TYR A 31 -1.49 -7.53 1.18
C TYR A 31 -1.50 -6.00 1.25
N HIS A 32 -0.78 -5.38 2.19
CA HIS A 32 -0.64 -3.92 2.17
C HIS A 32 0.33 -3.50 1.07
N ALA A 33 -0.01 -2.42 0.36
CA ALA A 33 0.87 -1.84 -0.64
C ALA A 33 1.95 -0.97 0.01
N VAL A 34 3.19 -1.16 -0.42
CA VAL A 34 4.37 -0.39 -0.02
C VAL A 34 4.89 0.37 -1.22
N GLU A 35 5.22 1.64 -1.03
CA GLU A 35 5.82 2.49 -2.06
C GLU A 35 7.35 2.48 -1.95
N PHE A 36 8.03 2.19 -3.05
CA PHE A 36 9.48 2.32 -3.12
C PHE A 36 9.88 3.78 -3.22
N LEU A 37 10.57 4.29 -2.20
CA LEU A 37 11.10 5.67 -2.19
C LEU A 37 12.02 6.00 -3.37
N ARG A 38 12.63 4.99 -4.00
CA ARG A 38 13.55 5.18 -5.13
C ARG A 38 12.83 5.49 -6.45
N CYS A 39 11.60 5.00 -6.63
CA CYS A 39 10.92 5.05 -7.94
C CYS A 39 9.41 5.31 -7.87
N GLY A 40 8.83 5.41 -6.67
CA GLY A 40 7.39 5.60 -6.47
C GLY A 40 6.55 4.38 -6.82
N GLU A 41 7.16 3.24 -7.15
CA GLU A 41 6.44 2.02 -7.48
C GLU A 41 5.76 1.46 -6.23
N LYS A 42 4.47 1.13 -6.35
CA LYS A 42 3.69 0.52 -5.29
C LYS A 42 3.61 -0.98 -5.53
N VAL A 43 4.08 -1.77 -4.58
CA VAL A 43 4.02 -3.24 -4.63
C VAL A 43 3.40 -3.80 -3.35
N LEU A 44 2.89 -5.02 -3.41
CA LEU A 44 2.45 -5.69 -2.19
C LEU A 44 3.65 -6.05 -1.30
N HIS A 45 3.45 -6.03 0.02
CA HIS A 45 4.50 -6.38 0.98
C HIS A 45 5.14 -7.74 0.69
N ARG A 46 4.33 -8.75 0.33
CA ARG A 46 4.82 -10.08 -0.08
C ARG A 46 5.74 -10.08 -1.30
N GLU A 47 5.61 -9.08 -2.15
CA GLU A 47 6.34 -8.92 -3.41
C GLU A 47 7.58 -8.04 -3.25
N LEU A 48 7.90 -7.53 -2.05
CA LEU A 48 9.06 -6.64 -1.83
C LEU A 48 10.41 -7.25 -2.24
N SER A 49 10.55 -8.57 -2.18
CA SER A 49 11.81 -9.25 -2.55
C SER A 49 12.13 -9.12 -4.04
N THR A 50 11.12 -9.07 -4.90
CA THR A 50 11.27 -9.06 -6.36
C THR A 50 11.82 -7.74 -6.91
N PRO A 51 11.24 -6.56 -6.60
CA PRO A 51 11.74 -5.26 -7.05
C PRO A 51 13.06 -4.86 -6.41
N TYR A 52 13.36 -5.32 -5.20
CA TYR A 52 14.66 -5.04 -4.55
C TYR A 52 15.83 -5.65 -5.33
N VAL A 53 15.64 -6.84 -5.91
CA VAL A 53 16.67 -7.56 -6.69
C VAL A 53 16.69 -7.11 -8.15
N ALA A 54 15.53 -6.87 -8.77
CA ALA A 54 15.42 -6.45 -10.16
C ALA A 54 15.83 -4.97 -10.37
N GLY A 55 15.79 -4.16 -9.31
CA GLY A 55 15.81 -2.71 -9.43
C GLY A 55 14.47 -2.19 -9.94
N CYS A 56 14.18 -0.91 -9.70
CA CYS A 56 12.97 -0.29 -10.22
C CYS A 56 13.04 -0.24 -11.75
N THR A 57 12.31 -1.12 -12.43
CA THR A 57 11.99 -0.91 -13.83
C THR A 57 10.93 0.17 -13.84
N ALA A 58 11.30 1.40 -14.20
CA ALA A 58 10.32 2.46 -14.44
C ALA A 58 9.36 1.94 -15.51
N ALA A 59 8.22 1.38 -15.09
CA ALA A 59 7.13 1.09 -15.97
C ALA A 59 6.65 2.47 -16.43
N VAL A 60 7.03 2.82 -17.66
CA VAL A 60 6.39 3.91 -18.38
C VAL A 60 4.95 3.47 -18.51
N SER A 61 4.09 3.93 -17.59
CA SER A 61 2.65 3.87 -17.79
C SER A 61 2.39 4.54 -19.12
N PRO A 62 1.77 3.88 -20.12
CA PRO A 62 1.20 4.62 -21.21
C PRO A 62 0.14 5.50 -20.57
N ALA A 63 0.41 6.80 -20.54
CA ALA A 63 -0.59 7.81 -20.27
C ALA A 63 -1.68 7.60 -21.32
N VAL A 64 -2.77 6.93 -20.91
CA VAL A 64 -4.01 6.95 -21.66
C VAL A 64 -4.66 8.28 -21.31
N THR A 65 -4.57 9.17 -22.28
CA THR A 65 -5.18 10.48 -22.41
C THR A 65 -6.68 10.47 -22.10
N GLU A 66 -7.11 11.41 -21.24
CA GLU A 66 -8.32 12.28 -21.28
C GLU A 66 -9.67 11.64 -21.74
N ASN A 67 -10.84 11.75 -21.06
CA ASN A 67 -11.48 12.84 -20.28
C ASN A 67 -12.91 12.35 -19.83
N PRO A 68 -13.81 13.16 -19.21
CA PRO A 68 -13.91 13.62 -17.82
C PRO A 68 -15.16 13.08 -17.04
N SER A 69 -15.23 13.38 -15.74
CA SER A 69 -16.43 13.42 -14.88
C SER A 69 -17.01 12.11 -14.35
N THR A 70 -16.62 11.71 -13.13
CA THR A 70 -17.58 11.45 -12.04
C THR A 70 -16.87 11.50 -10.70
N GLU A 71 -17.52 12.15 -9.75
CA GLU A 71 -17.08 12.33 -8.36
C GLU A 71 -16.61 11.04 -7.66
N SER A 72 -15.45 11.09 -7.00
CA SER A 72 -15.18 10.26 -5.83
C SER A 72 -14.06 10.90 -5.02
N ASP A 73 -14.38 11.31 -3.81
CA ASP A 73 -13.48 11.94 -2.85
C ASP A 73 -12.24 11.06 -2.62
N ALA A 74 -11.12 11.48 -3.20
CA ALA A 74 -9.81 10.92 -2.89
C ALA A 74 -9.41 11.34 -1.47
N LEU A 75 -9.66 10.46 -0.50
CA LEU A 75 -9.10 10.59 0.84
C LEU A 75 -7.57 10.55 0.73
N THR A 76 -6.98 11.73 0.70
CA THR A 76 -5.54 11.92 0.60
C THR A 76 -4.91 11.58 1.95
N LEU A 77 -4.56 10.30 2.17
CA LEU A 77 -3.74 9.95 3.32
C LEU A 77 -2.28 10.30 3.01
N LYS A 78 -1.90 11.51 3.42
CA LYS A 78 -0.49 11.92 3.52
C LYS A 78 0.16 11.10 4.63
N THR A 79 0.72 9.94 4.31
CA THR A 79 1.60 9.25 5.25
C THR A 79 2.95 9.94 5.21
N SER A 80 3.10 10.99 6.04
CA SER A 80 4.40 11.60 6.32
C SER A 80 5.28 10.56 6.99
N LEU A 81 6.22 10.00 6.23
CA LEU A 81 7.34 9.24 6.77
C LEU A 81 8.25 10.22 7.54
N LEU A 82 7.89 10.55 8.78
CA LEU A 82 8.81 11.20 9.71
C LEU A 82 9.77 10.14 10.24
N LEU A 83 10.83 9.83 9.48
CA LEU A 83 12.04 9.33 10.09
C LEU A 83 12.64 10.47 10.93
N SER A 84 12.37 10.45 12.23
CA SER A 84 13.14 11.19 13.23
C SER A 84 14.59 10.70 13.19
N LYS A 85 15.43 11.45 12.48
CA LYS A 85 16.87 11.26 12.48
C LYS A 85 17.48 12.16 13.57
N LYS A 86 17.73 11.51 14.71
CA LYS A 86 18.75 11.80 15.73
C LYS A 86 18.60 13.03 16.62
#